data_AF-A0A661QKE4-F1
#
_entry.id   AF-A0A661QKE4-F1
#
_cell.length_a   1.000
_cell.length_b   1.000
_cell.length_c   1.000
_cell.angle_alpha   90.00
_cell.angle_beta   90.00
_cell.angle_gamma   90.00
#
_symmetry.space_group_name_H-M   'P 1'
#
loop_
_entity.id
_entity.type
_entity.pdbx_description
1 polymer ?
#
loop_
_entity_poly.entity_id
_entity_poly.type
_entity_poly.pdbx_seq_one_letter_code
_entity_poly.pdbx_strand_id
1 'polypeptide(L)'
;MQALRLDSLVRNFWDVLTKRFSNCRRRHAQVPAGFDKAFLIMENLATLRSEIVQRLSVMCRSIKVRRLFMFMAEKHGHPWVSDLDISRLDLGKGKRMIVPKGRFDRKYRITVPKDHFLPSNGSS
;
A
#
# COMPACT_ATOMS: atom_id res chain seq x y z
N MET A 1 -19.63 29.95 20.20
CA MET A 1 -18.29 29.41 20.57
C MET A 1 -17.79 28.59 19.39
N GLN A 2 -16.59 28.91 18.94
CA GLN A 2 -16.09 28.70 17.57
C GLN A 2 -15.64 27.26 17.32
N ALA A 3 -16.13 26.65 16.24
CA ALA A 3 -15.56 25.45 15.63
C ALA A 3 -15.51 25.63 14.11
N LEU A 4 -14.89 26.72 13.65
CA LEU A 4 -14.65 26.99 12.23
C LEU A 4 -13.30 27.70 12.08
N ARG A 5 -12.20 26.95 12.12
CA ARG A 5 -10.90 27.36 11.54
C ARG A 5 -9.86 26.24 11.66
N LEU A 6 -10.03 25.15 10.92
CA LEU A 6 -8.88 24.34 10.46
C LEU A 6 -9.16 23.49 9.21
N ASP A 7 -10.13 23.87 8.37
CA ASP A 7 -10.52 23.08 7.20
C ASP A 7 -9.94 23.59 5.87
N SER A 8 -9.48 24.84 5.78
CA SER A 8 -9.03 25.41 4.50
C SER A 8 -7.56 25.16 4.17
N LEU A 9 -6.69 25.00 5.17
CA LEU A 9 -5.23 24.87 4.95
C LEU A 9 -4.82 23.45 4.56
N VAL A 10 -5.54 22.43 5.04
CA VAL A 10 -5.28 21.01 4.67
C VAL A 10 -5.87 20.67 3.29
N ARG A 11 -6.97 21.32 2.90
CA ARG A 11 -7.60 21.10 1.57
C ARG A 11 -6.75 21.65 0.43
N ASN A 12 -6.11 22.81 0.62
CA ASN A 12 -5.27 23.42 -0.41
C ASN A 12 -3.89 22.74 -0.55
N PHE A 13 -3.40 22.07 0.49
CA PHE A 13 -2.20 21.21 0.39
C PHE A 13 -2.52 19.90 -0.38
N TRP A 14 -3.72 19.37 -0.22
CA TRP A 14 -4.18 18.17 -0.92
C TRP A 14 -4.41 18.39 -2.43
N ASP A 15 -4.80 19.61 -2.83
CA ASP A 15 -5.02 19.97 -4.25
C ASP A 15 -3.72 20.06 -5.07
N VAL A 16 -2.59 20.38 -4.42
CA VAL A 16 -1.27 20.42 -5.08
C VAL A 16 -0.71 19.02 -5.30
N LEU A 17 -1.02 18.06 -4.42
CA LEU A 17 -0.54 16.67 -4.52
C LEU A 17 -1.45 15.75 -5.36
N THR A 18 -2.71 16.09 -5.58
CA THR A 18 -3.67 15.21 -6.27
C THR A 18 -3.82 15.43 -7.78
N LYS A 19 -3.33 16.55 -8.34
CA LYS A 19 -3.38 16.79 -9.80
C LYS A 19 -2.55 15.84 -10.66
N ARG A 20 -1.71 14.98 -10.07
CA ARG A 20 -1.03 13.87 -10.78
C ARG A 20 -1.68 12.48 -10.58
N PHE A 21 -2.62 12.34 -9.64
CA PHE A 21 -3.22 11.03 -9.29
C PHE A 21 -4.67 10.85 -9.73
N SER A 22 -5.34 11.90 -10.21
CA SER A 22 -6.75 11.85 -10.65
C SER A 22 -7.01 11.01 -11.91
N ASN A 23 -5.98 10.47 -12.58
CA ASN A 23 -6.14 9.65 -13.79
C ASN A 23 -5.72 8.17 -13.64
N CYS A 24 -5.86 7.60 -12.43
CA CYS A 24 -5.73 6.15 -12.23
C CYS A 24 -7.07 5.41 -12.44
N ARG A 25 -7.69 5.58 -13.63
CA ARG A 25 -8.88 4.80 -14.03
C ARG A 25 -8.61 4.17 -15.41
N ARG A 26 -8.30 2.85 -15.41
CA ARG A 26 -8.00 1.95 -16.57
C ARG A 26 -6.62 2.22 -17.21
N ARG A 27 -5.74 1.28 -17.55
CA ARG A 27 -5.75 -0.15 -17.87
C ARG A 27 -4.35 -0.71 -17.51
N HIS A 28 -4.24 -1.99 -17.15
CA HIS A 28 -2.97 -2.76 -17.21
C HIS A 28 -1.69 -2.09 -16.66
N ALA A 29 -1.66 -1.74 -15.37
CA ALA A 29 -0.37 -1.73 -14.67
C ALA A 29 0.03 -3.18 -14.41
N GLN A 30 0.67 -3.79 -15.41
CA GLN A 30 1.43 -5.01 -15.22
C GLN A 30 2.62 -4.60 -14.33
N VAL A 31 2.73 -5.16 -13.12
CA VAL A 31 3.82 -4.82 -12.19
C VAL A 31 4.87 -5.94 -12.12
N PRO A 32 5.50 -6.40 -13.23
CA PRO A 32 6.63 -7.31 -13.11
C PRO A 32 7.92 -6.54 -12.76
N ALA A 33 8.22 -5.40 -13.42
CA ALA A 33 9.48 -4.66 -13.19
C ALA A 33 9.45 -3.69 -11.98
N GLY A 34 8.25 -3.40 -11.46
CA GLY A 34 8.07 -2.46 -10.34
C GLY A 34 7.92 -3.13 -8.97
N PHE A 35 7.66 -4.44 -8.92
CA PHE A 35 7.36 -5.12 -7.66
C PHE A 35 8.61 -5.18 -6.78
N ASP A 36 9.73 -5.66 -7.31
CA ASP A 36 10.96 -5.81 -6.53
C ASP A 36 11.53 -4.46 -6.12
N LYS A 37 11.47 -3.45 -7.01
CA LYS A 37 11.85 -2.07 -6.66
C LYS A 37 10.98 -1.50 -5.54
N ALA A 38 9.67 -1.69 -5.61
CA ALA A 38 8.77 -1.29 -4.55
C ALA A 38 9.04 -2.06 -3.25
N PHE A 39 9.36 -3.34 -3.34
CA PHE A 39 9.71 -4.18 -2.20
C PHE A 39 11.00 -3.69 -1.51
N LEU A 40 12.04 -3.34 -2.27
CA LEU A 40 13.28 -2.75 -1.75
C LEU A 40 13.04 -1.36 -1.13
N ILE A 41 12.17 -0.54 -1.73
CA ILE A 41 11.79 0.75 -1.12
C ILE A 41 11.07 0.50 0.22
N MET A 42 10.18 -0.50 0.27
CA MET A 42 9.45 -0.83 1.49
C MET A 42 10.35 -1.23 2.64
N GLU A 43 11.50 -1.87 2.40
CA GLU A 43 12.49 -2.22 3.43
C GLU A 43 12.94 -0.98 4.23
N ASN A 44 13.18 0.14 3.54
CA ASN A 44 13.67 1.38 4.14
C ASN A 44 12.61 2.16 4.93
N LEU A 45 11.36 1.69 4.96
CA LEU A 45 10.23 2.38 5.60
C LEU A 45 9.98 1.91 7.05
N ALA A 46 10.93 1.23 7.68
CA ALA A 46 10.78 0.69 9.05
C ALA A 46 10.57 1.75 10.13
N THR A 47 11.06 2.98 9.92
CA THR A 47 11.00 4.08 10.90
C THR A 47 9.78 5.00 10.73
N LEU A 48 8.84 4.65 9.84
CA LEU A 48 7.63 5.43 9.65
C LEU A 48 6.73 5.41 10.90
N ARG A 49 6.11 6.56 11.17
CA ARG A 49 5.08 6.68 12.22
C ARG A 49 3.77 6.07 11.74
N SER A 50 3.19 5.20 12.57
CA SER A 50 1.95 4.47 12.28
C SER A 50 0.78 5.40 11.96
N GLU A 51 0.69 6.57 12.59
CA GLU A 51 -0.42 7.52 12.34
C GLU A 51 -0.37 8.11 10.93
N ILE A 52 0.83 8.36 10.41
CA ILE A 52 1.03 8.86 9.04
C ILE A 52 0.65 7.77 8.03
N VAL A 53 1.15 6.55 8.26
CA VAL A 53 0.84 5.39 7.41
C VAL A 53 -0.65 5.09 7.37
N GLN A 54 -1.33 5.18 8.53
CA GLN A 54 -2.78 5.00 8.63
C GLN A 54 -3.52 6.05 7.78
N ARG A 55 -3.18 7.33 7.95
CA ARG A 55 -3.84 8.42 7.19
C ARG A 55 -3.62 8.26 5.69
N LEU A 56 -2.39 7.98 5.26
CA LEU A 56 -2.07 7.78 3.84
C LEU A 56 -2.83 6.57 3.26
N SER A 57 -2.89 5.48 4.01
CA SER A 57 -3.59 4.27 3.58
C SER A 57 -5.10 4.48 3.49
N VAL A 58 -5.71 5.20 4.43
CA VAL A 58 -7.14 5.54 4.39
C VAL A 58 -7.47 6.48 3.21
N MET A 59 -6.62 7.49 2.98
CA MET A 59 -6.84 8.49 1.92
C MET A 59 -6.54 7.95 0.52
N CYS A 60 -5.72 6.90 0.40
CA CYS A 60 -5.43 6.26 -0.88
C CYS A 60 -6.69 5.63 -1.47
N ARG A 61 -7.14 6.05 -2.66
CA ARG A 61 -8.36 5.51 -3.30
C ARG A 61 -8.20 4.13 -3.93
N SER A 62 -6.95 3.66 -4.09
CA SER A 62 -6.67 2.41 -4.81
C SER A 62 -6.58 1.22 -3.86
N ILE A 63 -7.60 0.36 -3.89
CA ILE A 63 -7.61 -0.93 -3.17
C ILE A 63 -6.36 -1.77 -3.51
N LYS A 64 -5.90 -1.71 -4.77
CA LYS A 64 -4.71 -2.46 -5.21
C LYS A 64 -3.45 -2.00 -4.45
N VAL A 65 -3.25 -0.69 -4.32
CA VAL A 65 -2.08 -0.11 -3.66
C VAL A 65 -2.13 -0.38 -2.15
N ARG A 66 -3.29 -0.16 -1.50
CA ARG A 66 -3.45 -0.42 -0.05
C ARG A 66 -3.10 -1.86 0.32
N ARG A 67 -3.60 -2.83 -0.44
CA ARG A 67 -3.29 -4.26 -0.24
C ARG A 67 -1.83 -4.60 -0.48
N LEU A 68 -1.25 -4.06 -1.56
CA LEU A 68 0.14 -4.32 -1.90
C LEU A 68 1.08 -3.75 -0.83
N PHE A 69 0.83 -2.51 -0.41
CA PHE A 69 1.59 -1.85 0.64
C PHE A 69 1.54 -2.65 1.93
N MET A 70 0.34 -3.08 2.35
CA MET A 70 0.20 -3.86 3.58
C MET A 70 0.84 -5.24 3.51
N PHE A 71 0.71 -5.92 2.36
CA PHE A 71 1.43 -7.18 2.13
C PHE A 71 2.94 -7.00 2.27
N MET A 72 3.53 -5.98 1.63
CA MET A 72 4.97 -5.74 1.69
C MET A 72 5.42 -5.33 3.09
N ALA A 73 4.64 -4.50 3.78
CA ALA A 73 4.96 -4.04 5.12
C ALA A 73 5.01 -5.19 6.13
N GLU A 74 4.05 -6.10 6.05
CA GLU A 74 4.01 -7.29 6.89
C GLU A 74 5.13 -8.28 6.54
N LYS A 75 5.48 -8.41 5.24
CA LYS A 75 6.60 -9.25 4.81
C LYS A 75 7.95 -8.78 5.33
N HIS A 76 8.15 -7.46 5.44
CA HIS A 76 9.35 -6.87 6.04
C HIS A 76 9.31 -6.83 7.58
N GLY A 77 8.18 -7.21 8.20
CA GLY A 77 8.07 -7.25 9.65
C GLY A 77 8.12 -5.86 10.31
N HIS A 78 7.61 -4.84 9.63
CA HIS A 78 7.67 -3.46 10.14
C HIS A 78 6.91 -3.31 11.46
N PRO A 79 7.51 -2.72 12.51
CA PRO A 79 6.91 -2.66 13.85
C PRO A 79 5.61 -1.85 13.85
N TRP A 80 5.53 -0.78 13.05
CA TRP A 80 4.34 0.05 12.96
C TRP A 80 3.13 -0.67 12.36
N VAL A 81 3.28 -1.86 11.75
CA VAL A 81 2.15 -2.62 11.19
C VAL A 81 1.20 -3.10 12.28
N SER A 82 1.71 -3.48 13.46
CA SER A 82 0.86 -3.90 14.59
C SER A 82 0.04 -2.76 15.16
N ASP A 83 0.52 -1.53 15.00
CA ASP A 83 -0.12 -0.32 15.53
C ASP A 83 -1.19 0.23 14.58
N LEU A 84 -1.34 -0.34 13.38
CA LEU A 84 -2.34 0.09 12.42
C LEU A 84 -3.72 -0.47 12.75
N ASP A 85 -4.72 0.40 12.64
CA ASP A 85 -6.11 -0.01 12.72
C ASP A 85 -6.59 -0.53 11.35
N ILE A 86 -6.45 -1.85 11.17
CA ILE A 86 -6.84 -2.57 9.95
C ILE A 86 -8.35 -2.44 9.69
N SER A 87 -9.18 -2.24 10.73
CA SER A 87 -10.64 -2.10 10.55
C SER A 87 -11.01 -0.85 9.74
N ARG A 88 -10.18 0.20 9.84
CA ARG A 88 -10.33 1.45 9.09
C ARG A 88 -9.76 1.39 7.68
N LEU A 89 -9.01 0.33 7.35
CA LEU A 89 -8.45 0.12 6.02
C LEU A 89 -9.42 -0.68 5.16
N ASP A 90 -10.04 -0.01 4.18
CA ASP A 90 -10.85 -0.70 3.19
C ASP A 90 -9.97 -1.53 2.24
N LEU A 91 -9.79 -2.80 2.57
CA LEU A 91 -9.13 -3.76 1.70
C LEU A 91 -10.06 -4.26 0.59
N GLY A 92 -11.38 -4.00 0.60
CA GLY A 92 -12.30 -4.47 -0.43
C GLY A 92 -12.44 -6.01 -0.53
N LYS A 93 -13.34 -6.50 -1.38
CA LYS A 93 -13.78 -7.91 -1.35
C LYS A 93 -13.30 -8.80 -2.51
N GLY A 94 -12.88 -8.22 -3.64
CA GLY A 94 -12.51 -8.98 -4.85
C GLY A 94 -11.05 -9.47 -4.90
N LYS A 95 -10.75 -10.43 -5.79
CA LYS A 95 -9.37 -10.85 -6.10
C LYS A 95 -8.69 -9.81 -7.01
N ARG A 96 -7.40 -9.53 -6.79
CA ARG A 96 -6.64 -8.58 -7.62
C ARG A 96 -5.31 -9.18 -8.04
N MET A 97 -5.04 -9.25 -9.33
CA MET A 97 -3.74 -9.69 -9.85
C MET A 97 -2.77 -8.50 -9.88
N ILE A 98 -1.62 -8.61 -9.20
CA ILE A 98 -0.52 -7.64 -9.26
C ILE A 98 0.46 -8.07 -10.35
N VAL A 99 0.86 -9.34 -10.31
CA VAL A 99 1.80 -9.95 -11.26
C VAL A 99 1.15 -11.17 -11.91
N PRO A 100 1.25 -11.34 -13.24
CA PRO A 100 0.81 -12.56 -13.92
C PRO A 100 1.63 -13.77 -13.45
N LYS A 101 1.03 -14.97 -13.43
CA LYS A 101 1.69 -16.23 -13.02
C LYS A 101 2.29 -16.24 -11.60
N GLY A 102 1.93 -15.28 -10.75
CA GLY A 102 2.31 -15.25 -9.34
C GLY A 102 1.51 -16.23 -8.47
N ARG A 103 1.80 -16.25 -7.17
CA ARG A 103 1.02 -16.98 -6.15
C ARG A 103 0.02 -16.06 -5.49
N PHE A 104 -1.16 -16.61 -5.20
CA PHE A 104 -2.26 -15.86 -4.58
C PHE A 104 -2.12 -15.83 -3.07
N ASP A 105 -2.00 -14.63 -2.51
CA ASP A 105 -2.08 -14.37 -1.08
C ASP A 105 -3.55 -14.30 -0.65
N ARG A 106 -3.92 -15.14 0.33
CA ARG A 106 -5.31 -15.23 0.82
C ARG A 106 -5.68 -14.08 1.75
N LYS A 107 -4.73 -13.56 2.53
CA LYS A 107 -4.96 -12.49 3.51
C LYS A 107 -5.36 -11.18 2.83
N TYR A 108 -4.58 -10.75 1.84
CA TYR A 108 -4.78 -9.53 1.08
C TYR A 108 -5.51 -9.75 -0.24
N ARG A 109 -5.80 -11.00 -0.61
CA ARG A 109 -6.50 -11.39 -1.85
C ARG A 109 -5.83 -10.83 -3.11
N ILE A 110 -4.49 -10.89 -3.14
CA ILE A 110 -3.66 -10.40 -4.24
C ILE A 110 -2.77 -11.50 -4.82
N THR A 111 -2.47 -11.43 -6.11
CA THR A 111 -1.47 -12.32 -6.75
C THR A 111 -0.12 -11.61 -6.82
N VAL A 112 0.90 -12.13 -6.14
CA VAL A 112 2.26 -11.57 -6.05
C VAL A 112 3.30 -12.59 -6.55
N PRO A 113 4.55 -12.21 -6.87
CA PRO A 113 5.54 -13.15 -7.39
C PRO A 113 5.81 -14.30 -6.41
N LYS A 114 6.15 -15.48 -6.94
CA LYS A 114 6.34 -16.69 -6.14
C LYS A 114 7.57 -16.61 -5.24
N ASP A 115 8.58 -15.85 -5.66
CA ASP A 115 9.87 -15.73 -4.98
C ASP A 115 9.70 -15.17 -3.56
N HIS A 116 8.72 -14.30 -3.34
CA HIS A 116 8.40 -13.70 -2.04
C HIS A 116 7.58 -14.63 -1.10
N PHE A 117 7.27 -15.86 -1.53
CA PHE A 117 6.60 -16.88 -0.70
C PHE A 117 7.51 -18.02 -0.27
N LEU A 118 8.71 -18.13 -0.83
CA LEU A 118 9.70 -19.10 -0.40
C LEU A 118 10.59 -18.42 0.64
N PRO A 119 11.00 -19.10 1.72
CA PRO A 119 12.17 -18.65 2.46
C PRO A 119 13.31 -18.60 1.43
N SER A 120 14.05 -17.50 1.40
CA SER A 120 15.28 -17.41 0.64
C SER A 120 16.23 -18.51 1.12
N ASN A 121 16.14 -19.70 0.53
CA ASN A 121 17.24 -20.64 0.57
C ASN A 121 18.35 -19.91 -0.18
N GLY A 122 19.36 -19.47 0.56
CA GLY A 122 20.51 -18.77 0.02
C GLY A 122 21.03 -19.52 -1.19
N SER A 123 20.90 -18.89 -2.35
CA SER A 123 21.75 -19.19 -3.49
C SER A 123 23.02 -18.37 -3.29
N SER A 124 24.09 -19.12 -3.05
CA SER A 124 25.51 -18.74 -3.00
C SER A 124 25.94 -17.67 -4.01
#